data_AF-A0ABD0RJA9-F1
#
_entry.id   AF-A0ABD0RJA9-F1
#
_cell.length_a   1.000
_cell.length_b   1.000
_cell.length_c   1.000
_cell.angle_alpha   90.00
_cell.angle_beta   90.00
_cell.angle_gamma   90.00
#
_symmetry.space_group_name_H-M   'P 1'
#
loop_
_entity.id
_entity.type
_entity.pdbx_description
1 polymer ?
#
loop_
_entity_poly.entity_id
_entity_poly.type
_entity_poly.pdbx_seq_one_letter_code
_entity_poly.pdbx_strand_id
1 'polypeptide(L)'
;YVSCQTCTSSYCHCHISHHDRDLQRVKDRHKTSMKNKYESLFEGIKLQENQTLLNRIYTQLYIIDGQSKGVNEEHEVLQMEKSFITLQDTPINSNDIFNPLPEPGYEEMNGEKKDKIKTALTKGIAGIGKTVSVQKFILDWAEGKANQDVDFMFVLPFRELNLIKDHQYSLHRLLLDFHPELQDLDSKIYDECKVVLIFDGLDESRISLMFSDSQKVSDVTEISSVGVLMSNLMKGDLLPSALIWITTRPAAANQIPSKYINRVTEIQGFNDPQKEEYFRKRISDEHQASRIISHIRRARSLHIMCHIPIFCWISATVLQNLLKQDLSAEIPQTLTEMYIYFLIIQTNIRSQKYEERGPEKSLQFNREVIVKLAELAFKQLMKGNVMFYEEDLRESGIDVTNASVYSGICTEIFKEESVIYHRKVYSFVHLSFQEFFAALYVFYCYLHKNSEILKMFPEELSDIRRHFLTGNVRNQSEDVSPDEFLKGAMNKALKSKNGHLDIFLRFLHGITLESNQRLLQDVLIHTENNPAIIKKIINNLKQ
;
A
#
# COMPACT_ATOMS: atom_id res chain seq x y z
N TYR A 1 -58.70 59.18 18.83
CA TYR A 1 -58.33 57.90 19.46
C TYR A 1 -58.04 56.90 18.34
N VAL A 2 -56.76 56.77 17.99
CA VAL A 2 -56.26 55.84 16.98
C VAL A 2 -55.47 54.76 17.71
N SER A 3 -55.69 53.53 17.28
CA SER A 3 -55.12 52.26 17.72
C SER A 3 -53.58 52.23 17.72
N CYS A 4 -53.01 51.56 18.71
CA CYS A 4 -51.72 50.89 18.56
C CYS A 4 -51.83 49.48 19.15
N GLN A 5 -51.86 48.48 18.27
CA GLN A 5 -51.66 47.07 18.60
C GLN A 5 -50.16 46.81 18.66
N THR A 6 -49.65 46.43 19.83
CA THR A 6 -48.34 45.81 19.98
C THR A 6 -48.51 44.29 19.99
N CYS A 7 -48.15 43.65 18.87
CA CYS A 7 -47.89 42.21 18.82
C CYS A 7 -46.66 41.89 19.67
N THR A 8 -46.82 41.08 20.72
CA THR A 8 -45.72 40.37 21.36
C THR A 8 -45.46 39.08 20.60
N SER A 9 -44.38 39.08 19.82
CA SER A 9 -43.81 37.90 19.17
C SER A 9 -43.34 36.90 20.23
N SER A 10 -43.90 35.69 20.15
CA SER A 10 -43.48 34.51 20.90
C SER A 10 -42.03 34.16 20.57
N TYR A 11 -41.16 34.22 21.58
CA TYR A 11 -39.81 33.65 21.56
C TYR A 11 -39.88 32.14 21.34
N CYS A 12 -39.72 31.68 20.10
CA CYS A 12 -39.28 30.31 19.82
C CYS A 12 -37.78 30.20 20.11
N HIS A 13 -37.41 30.01 21.38
CA HIS A 13 -36.07 29.54 21.73
C HIS A 13 -36.08 28.01 21.76
N CYS A 14 -35.40 27.42 20.77
CA CYS A 14 -35.17 25.99 20.65
C CYS A 14 -34.54 25.42 21.93
N HIS A 15 -35.27 24.55 22.61
CA HIS A 15 -34.70 23.59 23.54
C HIS A 15 -33.92 22.54 22.73
N ILE A 16 -32.64 22.83 22.42
CA ILE A 16 -31.69 21.76 22.05
C ILE A 16 -31.54 20.90 23.31
N SER A 17 -31.95 19.63 23.23
CA SER A 17 -31.89 18.71 24.35
C SER A 17 -30.43 18.53 24.81
N HIS A 18 -30.20 18.21 26.08
CA HIS A 18 -28.84 17.92 26.56
C HIS A 18 -28.16 16.82 25.72
N HIS A 19 -28.96 15.85 25.27
CA HIS A 19 -28.55 14.72 24.44
C HIS A 19 -28.01 15.14 23.06
N ASP A 20 -28.61 16.15 22.41
CA ASP A 20 -28.16 16.64 21.10
C ASP A 20 -26.80 17.36 21.20
N ARG A 21 -26.58 18.09 22.30
CA ARG A 21 -25.29 18.76 22.54
C ARG A 21 -24.16 17.78 22.79
N ASP A 22 -24.43 16.72 23.55
CA ASP A 22 -23.44 15.68 23.82
C ASP A 22 -23.12 14.88 22.55
N LEU A 23 -24.12 14.55 21.73
CA LEU A 23 -23.91 13.90 20.44
C LEU A 23 -23.08 14.76 19.48
N GLN A 24 -23.40 16.05 19.35
CA GLN A 24 -22.63 16.96 18.49
C GLN A 24 -21.16 17.05 18.95
N ARG A 25 -20.92 17.13 20.26
CA ARG A 25 -19.57 17.14 20.83
C ARG A 25 -18.78 15.87 20.47
N VAL A 26 -19.42 14.71 20.51
CA VAL A 26 -18.79 13.43 20.12
C VAL A 26 -18.48 13.42 18.61
N LYS A 27 -19.40 13.89 17.76
CA LYS A 27 -19.18 14.02 16.32
C LYS A 27 -17.98 14.92 16.00
N ASP A 28 -17.88 16.08 16.65
CA ASP A 28 -16.78 17.03 16.46
C ASP A 28 -15.43 16.46 16.93
N ARG A 29 -15.43 15.76 18.08
CA ARG A 29 -14.26 15.07 18.62
C ARG A 29 -13.78 13.97 17.66
N HIS A 30 -14.69 13.18 17.13
CA HIS A 30 -14.38 12.14 16.15
C HIS A 30 -13.87 12.71 14.83
N LYS A 31 -14.52 13.74 14.26
CA LYS A 31 -14.00 14.44 13.06
C LYS A 31 -12.59 14.99 13.28
N THR A 32 -12.31 15.57 14.45
CA THR A 32 -10.98 16.07 14.79
C THR A 32 -9.96 14.94 14.88
N SER A 33 -10.32 13.82 15.52
CA SER A 33 -9.49 12.61 15.59
C SER A 33 -9.13 12.08 14.19
N MET A 34 -10.15 11.96 13.32
CA MET A 34 -9.99 11.48 11.95
C MET A 34 -9.16 12.44 11.10
N LYS A 35 -9.36 13.76 11.23
CA LYS A 35 -8.51 14.77 10.59
C LYS A 35 -7.06 14.59 11.01
N ASN A 36 -6.76 14.59 12.31
CA ASN A 36 -5.39 14.47 12.82
C ASN A 36 -4.73 13.15 12.38
N LYS A 37 -5.50 12.06 12.27
CA LYS A 37 -5.02 10.74 11.82
C LYS A 37 -4.63 10.72 10.34
N TYR A 38 -5.32 11.47 9.48
CA TYR A 38 -5.18 11.38 8.02
C TYR A 38 -4.74 12.68 7.31
N GLU A 39 -4.54 13.79 8.05
CA GLU A 39 -4.07 15.05 7.48
C GLU A 39 -2.62 14.99 7.00
N SER A 40 -1.83 14.08 7.56
CA SER A 40 -0.43 13.87 7.19
C SER A 40 -0.23 12.52 6.52
N LEU A 41 0.49 12.53 5.40
CA LEU A 41 1.02 11.31 4.79
C LEU A 41 2.44 11.09 5.31
N PHE A 42 2.65 9.93 5.93
CA PHE A 42 4.00 9.47 6.25
C PHE A 42 4.58 8.75 5.04
N GLU A 43 5.18 9.51 4.15
CA GLU A 43 6.05 9.02 3.10
C GLU A 43 7.49 8.98 3.65
N GLY A 44 7.73 8.12 4.65
CA GLY A 44 9.07 7.91 5.20
C GLY A 44 9.28 8.12 6.70
N ILE A 45 10.52 8.49 7.08
CA ILE A 45 10.96 8.61 8.49
C ILE A 45 10.06 9.56 9.27
N LYS A 46 9.55 9.12 10.43
CA LYS A 46 8.97 9.95 11.50
C LYS A 46 10.03 10.91 12.07
N LEU A 47 10.33 11.99 11.36
CA LEU A 47 10.88 13.20 11.94
C LEU A 47 9.76 14.22 12.05
N GLN A 48 9.70 14.94 13.17
CA GLN A 48 8.73 16.03 13.40
C GLN A 48 8.76 17.12 12.31
N GLU A 49 9.79 17.14 11.45
CA GLU A 49 9.96 18.08 10.33
C GLU A 49 9.53 17.54 8.95
N ASN A 50 9.15 16.26 8.83
CA ASN A 50 8.81 15.61 7.54
C ASN A 50 7.31 15.30 7.35
N GLN A 51 6.42 15.88 8.17
CA GLN A 51 4.98 15.73 7.96
C GLN A 51 4.55 16.51 6.72
N THR A 52 4.34 15.79 5.62
CA THR A 52 3.77 16.40 4.41
C THR A 52 2.25 16.31 4.51
N LEU A 53 1.60 17.48 4.50
CA LEU A 53 0.14 17.54 4.48
C LEU A 53 -0.38 16.86 3.22
N LEU A 54 -1.29 15.91 3.37
CA LEU A 54 -1.89 15.15 2.26
C LEU A 54 -2.44 16.12 1.20
N ASN A 55 -3.15 17.16 1.62
CA ASN A 55 -3.70 18.19 0.74
C ASN A 55 -2.67 18.91 -0.14
N ARG A 56 -1.40 19.00 0.29
CA ARG A 56 -0.33 19.66 -0.46
C ARG A 56 0.18 18.81 -1.63
N ILE A 57 0.24 17.50 -1.44
CA ILE A 57 0.84 16.56 -2.40
C ILE A 57 -0.18 15.69 -3.12
N TYR A 58 -1.44 15.68 -2.67
CA TYR A 58 -2.48 14.87 -3.27
C TYR A 58 -2.75 15.32 -4.70
N THR A 59 -2.63 14.37 -5.63
CA THR A 59 -3.08 14.47 -7.01
C THR A 59 -4.28 13.56 -7.17
N GLN A 60 -5.36 14.10 -7.72
CA GLN A 60 -6.59 13.33 -7.92
C GLN A 60 -6.31 12.13 -8.83
N LEU A 61 -6.68 10.92 -8.41
CA LEU A 61 -6.55 9.71 -9.23
C LEU A 61 -7.66 9.67 -10.28
N TYR A 62 -7.35 9.07 -11.43
CA TYR A 62 -8.36 8.71 -12.41
C TYR A 62 -9.09 7.44 -11.95
N ILE A 63 -10.37 7.59 -11.63
CA ILE A 63 -11.25 6.51 -11.17
C ILE A 63 -12.42 6.41 -12.15
N ILE A 64 -12.74 5.20 -12.58
CA ILE A 64 -13.84 4.93 -13.50
C ILE A 64 -14.96 4.20 -12.77
N ASP A 65 -16.20 4.43 -13.20
CA ASP A 65 -17.31 3.57 -12.82
C ASP A 65 -17.34 2.30 -13.67
N GLY A 66 -17.44 1.15 -13.02
CA GLY A 66 -17.30 -0.17 -13.65
C GLY A 66 -15.89 -0.74 -13.55
N GLN A 67 -15.58 -1.64 -14.49
CA GLN A 67 -14.30 -2.33 -14.59
C GLN A 67 -13.83 -2.33 -16.05
N SER A 68 -12.53 -2.10 -16.25
CA SER A 68 -11.88 -2.14 -17.55
C SER A 68 -11.89 -3.56 -18.12
N LYS A 69 -12.02 -3.71 -19.46
CA LYS A 69 -12.11 -5.02 -20.14
C LYS A 69 -10.77 -5.80 -20.22
N GLY A 70 -9.82 -5.54 -19.32
CA GLY A 70 -8.49 -6.16 -19.32
C GLY A 70 -8.53 -7.67 -19.05
N VAL A 71 -8.14 -8.48 -20.05
CA VAL A 71 -8.25 -9.96 -20.11
C VAL A 71 -7.16 -10.70 -19.31
N ASN A 72 -6.72 -10.20 -18.16
CA ASN A 72 -5.91 -10.98 -17.23
C ASN A 72 -5.96 -10.33 -15.83
N GLU A 73 -6.79 -10.87 -14.94
CA GLU A 73 -6.92 -10.41 -13.55
C GLU A 73 -5.72 -10.82 -12.67
N GLU A 74 -4.80 -11.64 -13.21
CA GLU A 74 -3.72 -12.27 -12.45
C GLU A 74 -2.34 -11.60 -12.65
N HIS A 75 -2.13 -10.83 -13.72
CA HIS A 75 -0.82 -10.24 -14.03
C HIS A 75 -0.85 -8.71 -14.00
N GLU A 76 -0.42 -8.11 -12.88
CA GLU A 76 -0.37 -6.65 -12.69
C GLU A 76 0.50 -5.95 -13.76
N VAL A 77 1.56 -6.60 -14.24
CA VAL A 77 2.49 -6.06 -15.26
C VAL A 77 1.84 -5.95 -16.64
N LEU A 78 1.03 -6.93 -17.04
CA LEU A 78 0.36 -6.94 -18.35
C LEU A 78 -0.74 -5.88 -18.44
N GLN A 79 -1.34 -5.49 -17.31
CA GLN A 79 -2.35 -4.43 -17.25
C GLN A 79 -1.72 -3.05 -17.53
N MET A 80 -0.52 -2.78 -17.02
CA MET A 80 0.19 -1.52 -17.24
C MET A 80 0.60 -1.30 -18.71
N GLU A 81 0.89 -2.37 -19.45
CA GLU A 81 1.35 -2.28 -20.84
C GLU A 81 0.19 -2.19 -21.84
N LYS A 82 -1.02 -2.64 -21.46
CA LYS A 82 -2.20 -2.72 -22.34
C LYS A 82 -3.26 -1.64 -22.07
N SER A 83 -3.16 -0.86 -20.99
CA SER A 83 -4.13 0.18 -20.62
C SER A 83 -4.20 1.39 -21.58
N PHE A 84 -3.44 1.40 -22.68
CA PHE A 84 -3.47 2.45 -23.69
C PHE A 84 -4.66 2.39 -24.66
N ILE A 85 -5.58 1.42 -24.51
CA ILE A 85 -6.65 1.19 -25.49
C ILE A 85 -8.03 1.04 -24.83
N THR A 86 -8.86 2.06 -25.09
CA THR A 86 -10.33 2.06 -25.40
C THR A 86 -11.42 2.49 -24.40
N LEU A 87 -12.20 3.47 -24.91
CA LEU A 87 -13.69 3.58 -25.03
C LEU A 87 -14.56 3.78 -23.77
N GLN A 88 -15.09 5.01 -23.66
CA GLN A 88 -16.30 5.41 -22.91
C GLN A 88 -16.36 5.06 -21.41
N ASP A 89 -15.27 5.26 -20.69
CA ASP A 89 -15.31 5.19 -19.23
C ASP A 89 -15.93 6.46 -18.63
N THR A 90 -16.87 6.30 -17.70
CA THR A 90 -17.45 7.42 -16.95
C THR A 90 -16.54 7.72 -15.76
N PRO A 91 -15.76 8.82 -15.78
CA PRO A 91 -14.92 9.17 -14.65
C PRO A 91 -15.78 9.53 -13.44
N ILE A 92 -15.34 9.13 -12.26
CA ILE A 92 -15.99 9.43 -10.99
C ILE A 92 -14.99 10.00 -9.99
N ASN A 93 -15.41 10.98 -9.19
CA ASN A 93 -14.62 11.44 -8.06
C ASN A 93 -14.82 10.50 -6.86
N SER A 94 -13.77 10.26 -6.06
CA SER A 94 -13.88 9.46 -4.85
C SER A 94 -14.92 10.00 -3.85
N ASN A 95 -15.12 11.32 -3.80
CA ASN A 95 -16.13 11.94 -2.94
C ASN A 95 -17.57 11.67 -3.41
N ASP A 96 -17.75 11.23 -4.65
CA ASP A 96 -19.05 10.95 -5.27
C ASP A 96 -19.38 9.45 -5.34
N ILE A 97 -18.58 8.58 -4.69
CA ILE A 97 -18.72 7.12 -4.78
C ILE A 97 -20.13 6.59 -4.42
N PHE A 98 -20.82 7.26 -3.50
CA PHE A 98 -22.18 6.90 -3.09
C PHE A 98 -23.27 7.72 -3.80
N ASN A 99 -22.89 8.67 -4.65
CA ASN A 99 -23.82 9.53 -5.37
C ASN A 99 -24.31 8.81 -6.63
N PRO A 100 -25.60 8.92 -6.98
CA PRO A 100 -26.09 8.41 -8.26
C PRO A 100 -25.43 9.17 -9.42
N LEU A 101 -25.10 8.47 -10.50
CA LEU A 101 -24.56 9.13 -11.69
C LEU A 101 -25.60 10.07 -12.31
N PRO A 102 -25.19 11.25 -12.81
CA PRO A 102 -26.02 12.07 -13.65
C PRO A 102 -26.12 11.42 -15.03
N GLU A 103 -27.23 10.73 -15.31
CA GLU A 103 -27.53 10.25 -16.66
C GLU A 103 -27.88 11.45 -17.55
N PRO A 104 -27.23 11.62 -18.71
CA PRO A 104 -27.65 12.62 -19.69
C PRO A 104 -28.87 12.09 -20.46
N GLY A 105 -30.05 12.70 -20.25
CA GLY A 105 -31.11 12.72 -21.26
C GLY A 105 -32.41 11.95 -21.00
N TYR A 106 -32.66 11.43 -19.80
CA TYR A 106 -34.00 10.95 -19.43
C TYR A 106 -34.50 11.71 -18.21
N GLU A 107 -35.36 12.68 -18.47
CA GLU A 107 -36.18 13.32 -17.45
C GLU A 107 -36.90 12.25 -16.60
N GLU A 108 -37.05 12.59 -15.33
CA GLU A 108 -37.67 11.86 -14.22
C GLU A 108 -39.10 11.38 -14.54
N MET A 109 -39.25 10.43 -15.44
CA MET A 109 -40.57 9.99 -15.94
C MET A 109 -41.05 8.68 -15.32
N ASN A 110 -40.28 7.99 -14.49
CA ASN A 110 -40.77 6.88 -13.69
C ASN A 110 -40.12 6.92 -12.30
N GLY A 111 -40.92 7.17 -11.26
CA GLY A 111 -40.52 7.18 -9.85
C GLY A 111 -40.09 5.82 -9.29
N GLU A 112 -39.37 5.02 -10.07
CA GLU A 112 -38.63 3.88 -9.58
C GLU A 112 -37.40 4.43 -8.87
N LYS A 113 -37.35 4.24 -7.55
CA LYS A 113 -36.22 4.62 -6.70
C LYS A 113 -34.91 4.22 -7.39
N LYS A 114 -34.09 5.18 -7.82
CA LYS A 114 -32.68 4.91 -8.13
C LYS A 114 -32.13 4.10 -6.96
N ASP A 115 -31.72 2.85 -7.20
CA ASP A 115 -31.23 1.97 -6.15
C ASP A 115 -30.13 2.70 -5.38
N LYS A 116 -30.37 2.97 -4.10
CA LYS A 116 -29.44 3.72 -3.26
C LYS A 116 -28.15 2.91 -3.19
N ILE A 117 -27.04 3.48 -3.64
CA ILE A 117 -25.72 2.85 -3.60
C ILE A 117 -25.33 2.71 -2.13
N LYS A 118 -25.53 1.51 -1.55
CA LYS A 118 -25.12 1.21 -0.17
C LYS A 118 -23.68 0.73 -0.12
N THR A 119 -23.33 -0.25 -0.95
CA THR A 119 -22.00 -0.87 -0.95
C THR A 119 -21.27 -0.56 -2.25
N ALA A 120 -20.13 0.12 -2.13
CA ALA A 120 -19.21 0.38 -3.22
C ALA A 120 -17.92 -0.43 -3.05
N LEU A 121 -17.51 -1.13 -4.11
CA LEU A 121 -16.24 -1.84 -4.18
C LEU A 121 -15.30 -1.14 -5.16
N THR A 122 -14.15 -0.67 -4.68
CA THR A 122 -13.10 -0.07 -5.51
C THR A 122 -11.96 -1.05 -5.72
N LYS A 123 -11.75 -1.41 -6.99
CA LYS A 123 -10.65 -2.26 -7.44
C LYS A 123 -9.44 -1.41 -7.85
N GLY A 124 -8.26 -1.98 -7.72
CA GLY A 124 -7.04 -1.40 -8.28
C GLY A 124 -5.81 -2.20 -7.93
N ILE A 125 -4.79 -2.17 -8.79
CA ILE A 125 -3.53 -2.90 -8.58
C ILE A 125 -2.75 -2.38 -7.35
N ALA A 126 -1.70 -3.09 -6.95
CA ALA A 126 -0.85 -2.66 -5.86
C ALA A 126 -0.27 -1.24 -6.11
N GLY A 127 -0.21 -0.41 -5.07
CA GLY A 127 0.42 0.92 -5.15
C GLY A 127 -0.34 1.98 -5.94
N ILE A 128 -1.49 1.64 -6.55
CA ILE A 128 -2.25 2.53 -7.42
C ILE A 128 -2.91 3.72 -6.69
N GLY A 129 -2.95 3.68 -5.35
CA GLY A 129 -3.48 4.76 -4.52
C GLY A 129 -4.80 4.48 -3.79
N LYS A 130 -5.26 3.23 -3.73
CA LYS A 130 -6.51 2.84 -3.01
C LYS A 130 -6.62 3.43 -1.60
N THR A 131 -5.65 3.14 -0.73
CA THR A 131 -5.61 3.66 0.65
C THR A 131 -5.50 5.19 0.68
N VAL A 132 -4.74 5.81 -0.22
CA VAL A 132 -4.60 7.28 -0.27
C VAL A 132 -5.93 7.94 -0.67
N SER A 133 -6.72 7.32 -1.56
CA SER A 133 -8.08 7.78 -1.87
C SER A 133 -9.01 7.72 -0.66
N VAL A 134 -8.94 6.64 0.13
CA VAL A 134 -9.69 6.51 1.38
C VAL A 134 -9.30 7.63 2.35
N GLN A 135 -8.00 7.83 2.57
CA GLN A 135 -7.48 8.89 3.44
C GLN A 135 -7.95 10.28 2.99
N LYS A 136 -7.91 10.54 1.68
CA LYS A 136 -8.37 11.81 1.11
C LYS A 136 -9.87 12.03 1.30
N PHE A 137 -10.69 11.01 1.07
CA PHE A 137 -12.13 11.05 1.28
C PHE A 137 -12.50 11.40 2.73
N ILE A 138 -11.81 10.76 3.69
CA ILE A 138 -11.99 11.03 5.12
C ILE A 138 -11.55 12.46 5.46
N LEU A 139 -10.41 12.89 4.94
CA LEU A 139 -9.90 14.23 5.20
C LEU A 139 -10.86 15.30 4.66
N ASP A 140 -11.40 15.12 3.46
CA ASP A 140 -12.39 16.03 2.89
C ASP A 140 -13.69 16.06 3.71
N TRP A 141 -14.13 14.94 4.27
CA TRP A 141 -15.25 14.90 5.20
C TRP A 141 -14.94 15.63 6.52
N ALA A 142 -13.78 15.34 7.12
CA ALA A 142 -13.38 15.90 8.41
C ALA A 142 -13.11 17.42 8.33
N GLU A 143 -12.66 17.92 7.17
CA GLU A 143 -12.49 19.35 6.88
C GLU A 143 -13.80 20.04 6.42
N GLY A 144 -14.89 19.28 6.24
CA GLY A 144 -16.17 19.81 5.78
C GLY A 144 -16.17 20.23 4.30
N LYS A 145 -15.33 19.64 3.46
CA LYS A 145 -15.30 19.90 2.01
C LYS A 145 -16.29 19.03 1.24
N ALA A 146 -16.55 17.82 1.70
CA ALA A 146 -17.45 16.86 1.06
C ALA A 146 -18.20 16.01 2.10
N ASN A 147 -19.27 15.33 1.68
CA ASN A 147 -20.01 14.36 2.51
C ASN A 147 -20.47 14.91 3.89
N GLN A 148 -20.80 16.21 3.98
CA GLN A 148 -21.14 16.87 5.25
C GLN A 148 -22.38 16.28 5.94
N ASP A 149 -23.22 15.59 5.18
CA ASP A 149 -24.42 14.89 5.63
C ASP A 149 -24.11 13.56 6.35
N VAL A 150 -22.85 13.11 6.35
CA VAL A 150 -22.39 11.93 7.09
C VAL A 150 -22.00 12.31 8.52
N ASP A 151 -22.58 11.61 9.49
CA ASP A 151 -22.36 11.83 10.92
C ASP A 151 -21.07 11.17 11.42
N PHE A 152 -20.83 9.93 10.99
CA PHE A 152 -19.68 9.13 11.40
C PHE A 152 -19.04 8.41 10.20
N MET A 153 -17.71 8.42 10.14
CA MET A 153 -16.92 7.64 9.19
C MET A 153 -15.97 6.74 9.97
N PHE A 154 -16.14 5.43 9.87
CA PHE A 154 -15.27 4.46 10.54
C PHE A 154 -14.40 3.73 9.53
N VAL A 155 -13.12 3.58 9.86
CA VAL A 155 -12.15 2.90 8.98
C VAL A 155 -11.69 1.64 9.68
N LEU A 156 -11.85 0.51 8.99
CA LEU A 156 -11.52 -0.81 9.48
C LEU A 156 -10.58 -1.49 8.49
N PRO A 157 -9.26 -1.24 8.57
CA PRO A 157 -8.28 -1.90 7.72
C PRO A 157 -8.26 -3.41 8.00
N PHE A 158 -8.39 -4.25 6.98
CA PHE A 158 -8.37 -5.70 7.13
C PHE A 158 -7.09 -6.21 7.76
N ARG A 159 -5.98 -5.52 7.47
CA ARG A 159 -4.68 -5.74 8.07
C ARG A 159 -4.68 -5.71 9.59
N GLU A 160 -5.37 -4.73 10.17
CA GLU A 160 -5.48 -4.58 11.62
C GLU A 160 -6.54 -5.54 12.18
N LEU A 161 -7.64 -5.76 11.45
CA LEU A 161 -8.66 -6.75 11.83
C LEU A 161 -8.07 -8.16 11.95
N ASN A 162 -7.08 -8.51 11.14
CA ASN A 162 -6.38 -9.80 11.20
C ASN A 162 -5.67 -10.06 12.55
N LEU A 163 -5.43 -9.02 13.37
CA LEU A 163 -4.86 -9.17 14.71
C LEU A 163 -5.86 -9.72 15.73
N ILE A 164 -7.15 -9.59 15.46
CA ILE A 164 -8.26 -10.02 16.31
C ILE A 164 -8.54 -11.50 16.06
N LYS A 165 -7.57 -12.36 16.34
CA LYS A 165 -7.76 -13.81 16.20
C LYS A 165 -8.45 -14.37 17.44
N ASP A 166 -9.48 -15.20 17.23
CA ASP A 166 -10.18 -16.00 18.25
C ASP A 166 -10.98 -15.23 19.32
N HIS A 167 -11.08 -13.90 19.19
CA HIS A 167 -11.90 -13.08 20.09
C HIS A 167 -13.26 -12.83 19.45
N GLN A 168 -14.32 -13.06 20.22
CA GLN A 168 -15.64 -12.60 19.83
C GLN A 168 -15.81 -11.13 20.20
N TYR A 169 -16.38 -10.38 19.29
CA TYR A 169 -16.55 -8.94 19.35
C TYR A 169 -18.01 -8.58 19.08
N SER A 170 -18.49 -7.54 19.75
CA SER A 170 -19.61 -6.76 19.23
C SER A 170 -19.11 -5.69 18.27
N LEU A 171 -19.93 -5.23 17.33
CA LEU A 171 -19.53 -4.13 16.44
C LEU A 171 -19.21 -2.86 17.23
N HIS A 172 -20.00 -2.52 18.25
CA HIS A 172 -19.72 -1.34 19.06
C HIS A 172 -18.35 -1.44 19.75
N ARG A 173 -18.03 -2.58 20.37
CA ARG A 173 -16.70 -2.80 20.97
C ARG A 173 -15.57 -2.70 19.94
N LEU A 174 -15.78 -3.24 18.74
CA LEU A 174 -14.82 -3.14 17.64
C LEU A 174 -14.58 -1.67 17.29
N LEU A 175 -15.64 -0.89 17.10
CA LEU A 175 -15.52 0.55 16.81
C LEU A 175 -14.81 1.32 17.92
N LEU A 176 -15.06 1.01 19.20
CA LEU A 176 -14.36 1.63 20.33
C LEU A 176 -12.86 1.33 20.36
N ASP A 177 -12.44 0.12 19.96
CA ASP A 177 -11.02 -0.23 19.92
C ASP A 177 -10.28 0.55 18.81
N PHE A 178 -10.95 0.85 17.68
CA PHE A 178 -10.38 1.67 16.59
C PHE A 178 -10.53 3.19 16.83
N HIS A 179 -11.58 3.59 17.56
CA HIS A 179 -12.00 4.97 17.79
C HIS A 179 -12.34 5.19 19.28
N PRO A 180 -11.33 5.19 20.17
CA PRO A 180 -11.54 5.26 21.62
C PRO A 180 -12.23 6.56 22.06
N GLU A 181 -12.20 7.61 21.24
CA GLU A 181 -12.93 8.85 21.47
C GLU A 181 -14.47 8.70 21.47
N LEU A 182 -14.99 7.53 21.12
CA LEU A 182 -16.42 7.22 21.12
C LEU A 182 -16.88 6.52 22.42
N GLN A 183 -16.01 6.35 23.42
CA GLN A 183 -16.31 5.58 24.64
C GLN A 183 -17.57 6.04 25.40
N ASP A 184 -17.93 7.32 25.30
CA ASP A 184 -19.09 7.91 25.98
C ASP A 184 -20.41 7.76 25.20
N LEU A 185 -20.38 7.13 24.02
CA LEU A 185 -21.50 7.08 23.07
C LEU A 185 -22.34 5.80 23.28
N ASP A 186 -23.66 5.94 23.41
CA ASP A 186 -24.58 4.78 23.39
C ASP A 186 -24.55 4.14 21.99
N SER A 187 -24.40 2.82 21.96
CA SER A 187 -24.34 2.03 20.73
C SER A 187 -25.59 2.18 19.84
N LYS A 188 -26.76 2.49 20.41
CA LYS A 188 -28.01 2.65 19.64
C LYS A 188 -28.00 3.87 18.72
N ILE A 189 -27.13 4.86 18.97
CA ILE A 189 -27.10 6.09 18.19
C ILE A 189 -26.66 5.85 16.73
N TYR A 190 -25.95 4.74 16.47
CA TYR A 190 -25.49 4.41 15.13
C TYR A 190 -26.65 4.14 14.17
N ASP A 191 -27.80 3.65 14.67
CA ASP A 191 -28.99 3.39 13.85
C ASP A 191 -29.73 4.69 13.47
N GLU A 192 -29.56 5.75 14.27
CA GLU A 192 -30.16 7.06 14.06
C GLU A 192 -29.27 8.00 13.21
N CYS A 193 -28.00 7.65 13.04
CA CYS A 193 -27.00 8.46 12.34
C CYS A 193 -26.70 7.94 10.93
N LYS A 194 -26.29 8.85 10.04
CA LYS A 194 -25.73 8.45 8.74
C LYS A 194 -24.27 8.01 8.93
N VAL A 195 -24.06 6.70 8.91
CA VAL A 195 -22.74 6.06 9.09
C VAL A 195 -22.15 5.61 7.75
N VAL A 196 -20.85 5.86 7.57
CA VAL A 196 -20.02 5.25 6.51
C VAL A 196 -19.00 4.33 7.17
N LEU A 197 -18.94 3.09 6.71
CA LEU A 197 -17.93 2.09 7.09
C LEU A 197 -16.98 1.88 5.90
N ILE A 198 -15.69 2.06 6.12
CA ILE A 198 -14.65 1.90 5.11
C ILE A 198 -13.79 0.70 5.46
N PHE A 199 -13.85 -0.34 4.62
CA PHE A 199 -13.02 -1.53 4.71
C PHE A 199 -11.85 -1.43 3.74
N ASP A 200 -10.68 -1.05 4.26
CA ASP A 200 -9.48 -0.88 3.43
C ASP A 200 -8.68 -2.19 3.35
N GLY A 201 -8.34 -2.60 2.12
CA GLY A 201 -7.40 -3.70 1.85
C GLY A 201 -7.98 -5.11 2.01
N LEU A 202 -9.13 -5.42 1.41
CA LEU A 202 -9.72 -6.77 1.45
C LEU A 202 -8.76 -7.87 0.97
N ASP A 203 -7.87 -7.55 0.03
CA ASP A 203 -6.83 -8.46 -0.45
C ASP A 203 -5.77 -8.84 0.60
N GLU A 204 -5.76 -8.16 1.75
CA GLU A 204 -4.91 -8.46 2.90
C GLU A 204 -5.65 -9.27 3.98
N SER A 205 -6.94 -9.53 3.81
CA SER A 205 -7.76 -10.27 4.77
C SER A 205 -7.31 -11.72 4.91
N ARG A 206 -7.16 -12.17 6.15
CA ARG A 206 -7.04 -13.59 6.54
C ARG A 206 -8.31 -14.10 7.22
N ILE A 207 -9.33 -13.25 7.29
CA ILE A 207 -10.61 -13.52 7.94
C ILE A 207 -11.52 -14.21 6.93
N SER A 208 -12.08 -15.36 7.31
CA SER A 208 -13.10 -16.03 6.51
C SER A 208 -14.42 -15.26 6.59
N LEU A 209 -14.80 -14.60 5.50
CA LEU A 209 -16.10 -13.94 5.38
C LEU A 209 -17.20 -14.99 5.16
N MET A 210 -18.24 -14.96 5.99
CA MET A 210 -19.32 -15.96 5.99
C MET A 210 -20.63 -15.33 5.51
N PHE A 211 -20.98 -15.59 4.25
CA PHE A 211 -22.24 -15.11 3.64
C PHE A 211 -23.39 -16.12 3.73
N SER A 212 -23.28 -17.12 4.61
CA SER A 212 -24.38 -18.06 4.87
C SER A 212 -25.47 -17.41 5.72
N ASP A 213 -26.72 -17.82 5.52
CA ASP A 213 -27.87 -17.33 6.32
C ASP A 213 -27.90 -17.92 7.75
N SER A 214 -27.01 -18.88 8.06
CA SER A 214 -27.00 -19.58 9.35
C SER A 214 -26.48 -18.75 10.54
N GLN A 215 -25.78 -17.65 10.27
CA GLN A 215 -25.17 -16.79 11.29
C GLN A 215 -25.58 -15.34 11.05
N LYS A 216 -26.78 -15.00 11.53
CA LYS A 216 -27.34 -13.65 11.44
C LYS A 216 -27.04 -12.86 12.72
N VAL A 217 -26.48 -11.68 12.54
CA VAL A 217 -26.24 -10.69 13.60
C VAL A 217 -26.91 -9.40 13.17
N SER A 218 -27.78 -8.84 14.00
CA SER A 218 -28.53 -7.62 13.68
C SER A 218 -28.39 -6.49 14.69
N ASP A 219 -27.85 -6.77 15.87
CA ASP A 219 -27.63 -5.77 16.92
C ASP A 219 -26.14 -5.46 17.06
N VAL A 220 -25.81 -4.17 17.21
CA VAL A 220 -24.43 -3.69 17.34
C VAL A 220 -23.72 -4.14 18.62
N THR A 221 -24.47 -4.60 19.62
CA THR A 221 -23.98 -5.15 20.89
C THR A 221 -23.84 -6.66 20.89
N GLU A 222 -24.42 -7.36 19.90
CA GLU A 222 -24.34 -8.80 19.78
C GLU A 222 -22.90 -9.25 19.48
N ILE A 223 -22.44 -10.24 20.24
CA ILE A 223 -21.06 -10.72 20.20
C ILE A 223 -20.94 -11.84 19.17
N SER A 224 -20.02 -11.70 18.21
CA SER A 224 -19.74 -12.70 17.19
C SER A 224 -18.29 -12.64 16.71
N SER A 225 -17.91 -13.51 15.78
CA SER A 225 -16.59 -13.40 15.14
C SER A 225 -16.56 -12.17 14.22
N VAL A 226 -15.37 -11.58 14.03
CA VAL A 226 -15.19 -10.44 13.13
C VAL A 226 -15.69 -10.76 11.72
N GLY A 227 -15.40 -11.97 11.19
CA GLY A 227 -15.88 -12.38 9.87
C GLY A 227 -17.40 -12.38 9.74
N VAL A 228 -18.11 -12.82 10.79
CA VAL A 228 -19.58 -12.78 10.82
C VAL A 228 -20.09 -11.34 10.92
N LEU A 229 -19.48 -10.48 11.75
CA LEU A 229 -19.86 -9.06 11.81
C LEU A 229 -19.71 -8.38 10.44
N MET A 230 -18.57 -8.56 9.78
CA MET A 230 -18.28 -7.94 8.48
C MET A 230 -19.25 -8.42 7.40
N SER A 231 -19.51 -9.72 7.34
CA SER A 231 -20.48 -10.26 6.37
C SER A 231 -21.90 -9.78 6.65
N ASN A 232 -22.32 -9.63 7.92
CA ASN A 232 -23.65 -9.10 8.26
C ASN A 232 -23.78 -7.60 7.95
N LEU A 233 -22.72 -6.80 8.10
CA LEU A 233 -22.68 -5.42 7.60
C LEU A 233 -22.87 -5.37 6.09
N MET A 234 -22.10 -6.15 5.33
CA MET A 234 -22.17 -6.19 3.86
C MET A 234 -23.53 -6.72 3.35
N LYS A 235 -24.14 -7.68 4.06
CA LYS A 235 -25.51 -8.16 3.79
C LYS A 235 -26.57 -7.10 4.09
N GLY A 236 -26.26 -6.14 4.96
CA GLY A 236 -27.23 -5.19 5.52
C GLY A 236 -28.11 -5.77 6.63
N ASP A 237 -27.73 -6.91 7.21
CA ASP A 237 -28.37 -7.47 8.40
C ASP A 237 -28.01 -6.68 9.66
N LEU A 238 -26.78 -6.13 9.70
CA LEU A 238 -26.25 -5.28 10.77
C LEU A 238 -26.07 -3.85 10.23
N LEU A 239 -26.51 -2.84 10.98
CA LEU A 239 -26.54 -1.42 10.57
C LEU A 239 -27.08 -1.23 9.13
N PRO A 240 -28.35 -1.57 8.86
CA PRO A 240 -28.91 -1.59 7.50
C PRO A 240 -28.85 -0.23 6.81
N SER A 241 -28.78 0.88 7.53
CA SER A 241 -28.70 2.24 6.98
C SER A 241 -27.28 2.67 6.59
N ALA A 242 -26.25 1.91 6.98
CA ALA A 242 -24.86 2.28 6.74
C ALA A 242 -24.48 2.19 5.26
N LEU A 243 -23.58 3.10 4.86
CA LEU A 243 -22.89 3.05 3.58
C LEU A 243 -21.56 2.33 3.76
N ILE A 244 -21.18 1.48 2.82
CA ILE A 244 -19.99 0.65 2.92
C ILE A 244 -19.10 0.90 1.72
N TRP A 245 -17.85 1.29 1.96
CA TRP A 245 -16.83 1.39 0.93
C TRP A 245 -15.73 0.36 1.17
N ILE A 246 -15.43 -0.46 0.16
CA ILE A 246 -14.44 -1.53 0.25
C ILE A 246 -13.36 -1.29 -0.80
N THR A 247 -12.09 -1.38 -0.42
CA THR A 247 -10.98 -1.34 -1.38
C THR A 247 -10.32 -2.72 -1.49
N THR A 248 -9.92 -3.10 -2.71
CA THR A 248 -9.29 -4.41 -2.94
C THR A 248 -8.44 -4.45 -4.20
N ARG A 249 -7.47 -5.37 -4.26
CA ARG A 249 -6.94 -5.84 -5.56
C ARG A 249 -7.98 -6.67 -6.32
N PRO A 250 -7.97 -6.67 -7.67
CA PRO A 250 -8.93 -7.42 -8.49
C PRO A 250 -9.05 -8.89 -8.10
N ALA A 251 -7.93 -9.58 -7.88
CA ALA A 251 -7.90 -11.00 -7.55
C ALA A 251 -8.66 -11.39 -6.25
N ALA A 252 -8.81 -10.45 -5.32
CA ALA A 252 -9.52 -10.67 -4.06
C ALA A 252 -10.98 -10.17 -4.07
N ALA A 253 -11.43 -9.51 -5.14
CA ALA A 253 -12.79 -8.99 -5.24
C ALA A 253 -13.86 -10.10 -5.12
N ASN A 254 -13.54 -11.30 -5.60
CA ASN A 254 -14.45 -12.46 -5.58
C ASN A 254 -14.67 -13.06 -4.18
N GLN A 255 -13.97 -12.56 -3.14
CA GLN A 255 -14.27 -12.94 -1.76
C GLN A 255 -15.67 -12.46 -1.31
N ILE A 256 -16.22 -11.45 -1.98
CA ILE A 256 -17.56 -10.91 -1.69
C ILE A 256 -18.48 -11.25 -2.88
N PRO A 257 -19.61 -11.93 -2.65
CA PRO A 257 -20.60 -12.18 -3.70
C PRO A 257 -21.12 -10.87 -4.31
N SER A 258 -21.14 -10.80 -5.64
CA SER A 258 -21.55 -9.59 -6.39
C SER A 258 -22.94 -9.06 -6.02
N LYS A 259 -23.85 -9.94 -5.58
CA LYS A 259 -25.20 -9.55 -5.10
C LYS A 259 -25.21 -8.59 -3.90
N TYR A 260 -24.09 -8.49 -3.16
CA TYR A 260 -23.94 -7.58 -2.02
C TYR A 260 -23.20 -6.28 -2.38
N ILE A 261 -22.84 -6.09 -3.65
CA ILE A 261 -22.11 -4.93 -4.14
C ILE A 261 -23.03 -4.16 -5.09
N ASN A 262 -23.32 -2.88 -4.78
CA ASN A 262 -24.17 -2.04 -5.61
C ASN A 262 -23.39 -1.33 -6.71
N ARG A 263 -22.13 -0.96 -6.43
CA ARG A 263 -21.27 -0.23 -7.37
C ARG A 263 -19.86 -0.83 -7.36
N VAL A 264 -19.30 -1.01 -8.54
CA VAL A 264 -17.89 -1.35 -8.72
C VAL A 264 -17.21 -0.17 -9.38
N THR A 265 -16.06 0.25 -8.84
CA THR A 265 -15.22 1.29 -9.43
C THR A 265 -13.80 0.76 -9.58
N GLU A 266 -13.03 1.33 -10.49
CA GLU A 266 -11.64 0.94 -10.71
C GLU A 266 -10.74 2.17 -10.71
N ILE A 267 -9.69 2.14 -9.88
CA ILE A 267 -8.63 3.15 -9.90
C ILE A 267 -7.66 2.77 -11.01
N GLN A 268 -7.58 3.63 -12.02
CA GLN A 268 -6.63 3.50 -13.12
C GLN A 268 -5.26 4.10 -12.78
N GLY A 269 -5.16 5.01 -11.80
CA GLY A 269 -3.90 5.67 -11.43
C GLY A 269 -3.75 7.03 -12.10
N PHE A 270 -2.52 7.38 -12.50
CA PHE A 270 -2.21 8.69 -13.11
C PHE A 270 -2.17 8.64 -14.64
N ASN A 271 -2.97 9.49 -15.26
CA ASN A 271 -2.77 9.92 -16.65
C ASN A 271 -1.61 10.92 -16.76
N ASP A 272 -1.20 11.26 -17.97
CA ASP A 272 -0.02 12.12 -18.19
C ASP A 272 -0.11 13.50 -17.51
N PRO A 273 -1.25 14.23 -17.56
CA PRO A 273 -1.42 15.45 -16.77
C PRO A 273 -1.24 15.25 -15.26
N GLN A 274 -1.82 14.18 -14.69
CA GLN A 274 -1.72 13.87 -13.27
C GLN A 274 -0.28 13.52 -12.86
N LYS A 275 0.48 12.82 -13.71
CA LYS A 275 1.91 12.55 -13.47
C LYS A 275 2.67 13.87 -13.29
N GLU A 276 2.48 14.84 -14.20
CA GLU A 276 3.16 16.13 -14.10
C GLU A 276 2.70 16.94 -12.87
N GLU A 277 1.39 16.95 -12.59
CA GLU A 277 0.82 17.61 -11.42
C GLU A 277 1.46 17.08 -10.13
N TYR A 278 1.60 15.76 -10.01
CA TYR A 278 2.24 15.13 -8.85
C TYR A 278 3.68 15.63 -8.66
N PHE A 279 4.50 15.61 -9.72
CA PHE A 279 5.89 16.05 -9.63
C PHE A 279 6.00 17.54 -9.29
N ARG A 280 5.16 18.41 -9.87
CA ARG A 280 5.15 19.85 -9.56
C ARG A 280 4.70 20.13 -8.13
N LYS A 281 3.68 19.43 -7.63
CA LYS A 281 3.23 19.57 -6.23
C LYS A 281 4.30 19.13 -5.23
N ARG A 282 5.08 18.11 -5.58
CA ARG A 282 6.07 17.51 -4.70
C ARG A 282 7.45 18.20 -4.74
N ILE A 283 7.83 18.75 -5.88
CA ILE A 283 9.13 19.41 -6.07
C ILE A 283 8.91 20.92 -6.10
N SER A 284 9.25 21.61 -5.01
CA SER A 284 9.05 23.07 -4.90
C SER A 284 9.85 23.90 -5.92
N ASP A 285 10.99 23.38 -6.40
CA ASP A 285 11.80 24.02 -7.44
C ASP A 285 11.25 23.67 -8.83
N GLU A 286 10.64 24.65 -9.51
CA GLU A 286 10.02 24.48 -10.83
C GLU A 286 11.01 24.04 -11.93
N HIS A 287 12.27 24.46 -11.85
CA HIS A 287 13.28 24.05 -12.84
C HIS A 287 13.69 22.59 -12.61
N GLN A 288 13.88 22.20 -11.33
CA GLN A 288 14.13 20.81 -10.98
C GLN A 288 12.93 19.92 -11.35
N ALA A 289 11.71 20.36 -11.07
CA ALA A 289 10.47 19.67 -11.43
C ALA A 289 10.38 19.44 -12.94
N SER A 290 10.59 20.49 -13.73
CA SER A 290 10.56 20.43 -15.19
C SER A 290 11.62 19.47 -15.75
N ARG A 291 12.82 19.46 -15.17
CA ARG A 291 13.91 18.55 -15.57
C ARG A 291 13.57 17.09 -15.25
N ILE A 292 13.02 16.81 -14.07
CA ILE A 292 12.56 15.47 -13.67
C ILE A 292 11.43 14.99 -14.58
N ILE A 293 10.42 15.82 -14.83
CA ILE A 293 9.29 15.50 -15.72
C ILE A 293 9.81 15.17 -17.12
N SER A 294 10.72 15.98 -17.67
CA SER A 294 11.32 15.75 -18.98
C SER A 294 12.06 14.40 -19.04
N HIS A 295 12.84 14.07 -18.01
CA HIS A 295 13.51 12.78 -17.89
C HIS A 295 12.53 11.61 -17.86
N ILE A 296 11.51 11.67 -16.99
CA ILE A 296 10.48 10.64 -16.87
C ILE A 296 9.77 10.44 -18.21
N ARG A 297 9.45 11.51 -18.95
CA ARG A 297 8.82 11.41 -20.28
C ARG A 297 9.72 10.75 -21.33
N ARG A 298 11.04 10.97 -21.26
CA ARG A 298 12.02 10.36 -22.18
C ARG A 298 12.29 8.89 -21.86
N ALA A 299 12.37 8.54 -20.58
CA ALA A 299 12.64 7.18 -20.13
C ALA A 299 11.35 6.34 -20.18
N ARG A 300 11.10 5.65 -21.30
CA ARG A 300 9.85 4.90 -21.55
C ARG A 300 9.44 3.99 -20.38
N SER A 301 10.38 3.25 -19.78
CA SER A 301 10.07 2.37 -18.65
C SER A 301 9.56 3.18 -17.45
N LEU A 302 10.23 4.27 -17.08
CA LEU A 302 9.82 5.13 -15.96
C LEU A 302 8.48 5.81 -16.25
N HIS A 303 8.27 6.29 -17.48
CA HIS A 303 7.02 6.91 -17.89
C HIS A 303 5.79 5.99 -17.70
N ILE A 304 5.93 4.73 -18.12
CA ILE A 304 4.88 3.71 -17.99
C ILE A 304 4.65 3.39 -16.51
N MET A 305 5.72 3.26 -15.72
CA MET A 305 5.61 2.92 -14.31
C MET A 305 5.00 4.03 -13.46
N CYS A 306 5.31 5.29 -13.75
CA CYS A 306 4.72 6.46 -13.11
C CYS A 306 3.19 6.60 -13.35
N HIS A 307 2.57 5.70 -14.10
CA HIS A 307 1.13 5.50 -14.04
C HIS A 307 0.66 5.10 -12.62
N ILE A 308 1.48 4.33 -11.90
CA ILE A 308 1.23 3.94 -10.51
C ILE A 308 1.88 4.96 -9.57
N PRO A 309 1.13 5.66 -8.71
CA PRO A 309 1.63 6.75 -7.89
C PRO A 309 2.84 6.40 -7.01
N ILE A 310 2.94 5.18 -6.49
CA ILE A 310 4.10 4.78 -5.68
C ILE A 310 5.43 4.90 -6.46
N PHE A 311 5.41 4.64 -7.77
CA PHE A 311 6.60 4.80 -8.61
C PHE A 311 6.91 6.29 -8.89
N CYS A 312 5.90 7.17 -8.91
CA CYS A 312 6.14 8.61 -8.91
C CYS A 312 6.83 9.07 -7.64
N TRP A 313 6.40 8.56 -6.48
CA TRP A 313 7.04 8.86 -5.19
C TRP A 313 8.50 8.42 -5.16
N ILE A 314 8.79 7.15 -5.51
CA ILE A 314 10.16 6.63 -5.62
C ILE A 314 10.97 7.50 -6.59
N SER A 315 10.37 7.86 -7.72
CA SER A 315 11.03 8.67 -8.73
C SER A 315 11.38 10.07 -8.27
N ALA A 316 10.45 10.74 -7.60
CA ALA A 316 10.69 12.03 -7.01
C ALA A 316 11.81 11.95 -5.98
N THR A 317 11.78 10.97 -5.07
CA THR A 317 12.77 10.80 -4.00
C THR A 317 14.18 10.56 -4.54
N VAL A 318 14.34 9.66 -5.51
CA VAL A 318 15.64 9.33 -6.11
C VAL A 318 16.18 10.51 -6.91
N LEU A 319 15.37 11.04 -7.84
CA LEU A 319 15.82 12.08 -8.77
C LEU A 319 16.06 13.41 -8.06
N GLN A 320 15.27 13.75 -7.03
CA GLN A 320 15.53 14.95 -6.24
C GLN A 320 16.88 14.86 -5.51
N ASN A 321 17.21 13.71 -4.93
CA ASN A 321 18.48 13.53 -4.21
C ASN A 321 19.68 13.54 -5.16
N LEU A 322 19.60 12.83 -6.29
CA LEU A 322 20.69 12.79 -7.28
C LEU A 322 20.98 14.19 -7.85
N LEU A 323 19.94 14.92 -8.27
CA LEU A 323 20.10 16.25 -8.86
C LEU A 323 20.57 17.32 -7.86
N LYS A 324 20.39 17.10 -6.55
CA LYS A 324 20.94 17.98 -5.50
C LYS A 324 22.45 17.78 -5.32
N GLN A 325 22.93 16.55 -5.47
CA GLN A 325 24.33 16.21 -5.21
C GLN A 325 25.22 16.45 -6.43
N ASP A 326 24.72 16.16 -7.64
CA ASP A 326 25.48 16.36 -8.88
C ASP A 326 24.54 16.58 -10.08
N LEU A 327 24.68 17.73 -10.74
CA LEU A 327 23.91 18.09 -11.93
C LEU A 327 24.33 17.26 -13.16
N SER A 328 25.48 16.58 -13.13
CA SER A 328 26.04 15.76 -14.19
C SER A 328 25.88 14.25 -13.97
N ALA A 329 25.32 13.83 -12.83
CA ALA A 329 25.11 12.43 -12.52
C ALA A 329 24.24 11.72 -13.58
N GLU A 330 24.65 10.51 -13.94
CA GLU A 330 23.89 9.65 -14.84
C GLU A 330 22.55 9.29 -14.19
N ILE A 331 21.46 9.73 -14.82
CA ILE A 331 20.13 9.59 -14.26
C ILE A 331 19.62 8.17 -14.54
N PRO A 332 19.09 7.44 -13.53
CA PRO A 332 18.55 6.10 -13.71
C PRO A 332 17.53 6.02 -14.84
N GLN A 333 17.61 4.96 -15.65
CA GLN A 333 16.73 4.70 -16.80
C GLN A 333 15.78 3.54 -16.53
N THR A 334 16.16 2.62 -15.64
CA THR A 334 15.44 1.38 -15.36
C THR A 334 14.84 1.36 -13.96
N LEU A 335 13.81 0.53 -13.77
CA LEU A 335 13.20 0.32 -12.44
C LEU A 335 14.23 -0.19 -11.43
N THR A 336 15.08 -1.13 -11.83
CA THR A 336 16.08 -1.71 -10.95
C THR A 336 17.09 -0.67 -10.49
N GLU A 337 17.58 0.18 -11.39
CA GLU A 337 18.45 1.31 -11.01
C GLU A 337 17.73 2.22 -10.01
N MET A 338 16.47 2.60 -10.27
CA MET A 338 15.69 3.43 -9.33
C MET A 338 15.65 2.83 -7.92
N TYR A 339 15.45 1.52 -7.78
CA TYR A 339 15.40 0.83 -6.50
C TYR A 339 16.78 0.73 -5.84
N ILE A 340 17.84 0.49 -6.61
CA ILE A 340 19.22 0.49 -6.12
C ILE A 340 19.59 1.87 -5.59
N TYR A 341 19.34 2.93 -6.35
CA TYR A 341 19.60 4.31 -5.90
C TYR A 341 18.74 4.68 -4.69
N PHE A 342 17.48 4.27 -4.65
CA PHE A 342 16.64 4.47 -3.47
C PHE A 342 17.28 3.81 -2.24
N LEU A 343 17.70 2.54 -2.34
CA LEU A 343 18.37 1.83 -1.26
C LEU A 343 19.67 2.54 -0.81
N ILE A 344 20.50 2.99 -1.76
CA ILE A 344 21.73 3.74 -1.48
C ILE A 344 21.41 5.03 -0.72
N ILE A 345 20.45 5.82 -1.19
CA ILE A 345 20.02 7.07 -0.56
C ILE A 345 19.56 6.80 0.88
N GLN A 346 18.73 5.78 1.11
CA GLN A 346 18.25 5.46 2.46
C GLN A 346 19.37 4.96 3.38
N THR A 347 20.34 4.23 2.84
CA THR A 347 21.52 3.78 3.57
C THR A 347 22.41 4.96 3.97
N ASN A 348 22.59 5.94 3.08
CA ASN A 348 23.37 7.15 3.33
C ASN A 348 22.71 8.06 4.38
N ILE A 349 21.39 8.31 4.25
CA ILE A 349 20.62 9.10 5.22
C ILE A 349 20.74 8.49 6.63
N ARG A 350 20.66 7.16 6.74
CA ARG A 350 20.87 6.47 8.01
C ARG A 350 22.29 6.66 8.55
N SER A 351 23.29 6.54 7.68
CA SER A 351 24.70 6.60 8.09
C SER A 351 25.06 7.96 8.67
N GLN A 352 24.51 9.04 8.12
CA GLN A 352 24.66 10.41 8.64
C GLN A 352 23.97 10.62 9.99
N LYS A 353 22.87 9.90 10.28
CA LYS A 353 22.12 10.05 11.54
C LYS A 353 22.76 9.35 12.74
N TYR A 354 23.65 8.37 12.51
CA TYR A 354 24.22 7.50 13.55
C TYR A 354 25.76 7.54 13.56
N GLU A 355 26.35 8.72 13.32
CA GLU A 355 27.80 8.96 13.22
C GLU A 355 28.63 8.55 14.45
N GLU A 356 28.00 8.24 15.60
CA GLU A 356 28.69 7.80 16.82
C GLU A 356 29.53 6.52 16.67
N ARG A 357 29.33 5.71 15.61
CA ARG A 357 30.03 4.42 15.42
C ARG A 357 31.23 4.44 14.46
N GLY A 358 31.51 5.55 13.79
CA GLY A 358 32.55 5.66 12.76
C GLY A 358 32.16 5.03 11.40
N PRO A 359 32.73 5.50 10.28
CA PRO A 359 32.23 5.25 8.92
C PRO A 359 32.25 3.77 8.49
N GLU A 360 33.31 3.02 8.77
CA GLU A 360 33.42 1.60 8.35
C GLU A 360 32.45 0.68 9.13
N LYS A 361 32.29 0.90 10.44
CA LYS A 361 31.37 0.11 11.27
C LYS A 361 29.90 0.38 10.93
N SER A 362 29.59 1.61 10.50
CA SER A 362 28.25 1.99 10.03
C SER A 362 27.87 1.27 8.74
N LEU A 363 28.79 1.22 7.76
CA LEU A 363 28.59 0.49 6.51
C LEU A 363 28.36 -1.01 6.74
N GLN A 364 29.22 -1.66 7.54
CA GLN A 364 29.09 -3.09 7.80
C GLN A 364 27.77 -3.45 8.52
N PHE A 365 27.34 -2.60 9.46
CA PHE A 365 26.05 -2.77 10.13
C PHE A 365 24.87 -2.59 9.18
N ASN A 366 24.92 -1.61 8.28
CA ASN A 366 23.89 -1.42 7.26
C ASN A 366 23.75 -2.62 6.33
N ARG A 367 24.89 -3.22 5.92
CA ARG A 367 24.90 -4.43 5.09
C ARG A 367 24.20 -5.60 5.78
N GLU A 368 24.54 -5.86 7.04
CA GLU A 368 23.91 -6.95 7.81
C GLU A 368 22.39 -6.75 7.90
N VAL A 369 21.94 -5.52 8.16
CA VAL A 369 20.51 -5.21 8.21
C VAL A 369 19.85 -5.42 6.84
N ILE A 370 20.46 -4.93 5.75
CA ILE A 370 19.94 -5.11 4.39
C ILE A 370 19.80 -6.59 4.03
N VAL A 371 20.80 -7.42 4.34
CA VAL A 371 20.76 -8.86 4.04
C VAL A 371 19.64 -9.55 4.82
N LYS A 372 19.46 -9.23 6.11
CA LYS A 372 18.37 -9.79 6.92
C LYS A 372 16.98 -9.35 6.43
N LEU A 373 16.83 -8.09 6.00
CA LEU A 373 15.60 -7.61 5.37
C LEU A 373 15.33 -8.32 4.04
N ALA A 374 16.38 -8.53 3.24
CA ALA A 374 16.31 -9.24 1.97
C ALA A 374 15.88 -10.70 2.18
N GLU A 375 16.42 -11.36 3.20
CA GLU A 375 16.03 -12.71 3.60
C GLU A 375 14.56 -12.79 4.00
N LEU A 376 14.11 -11.88 4.87
CA LEU A 376 12.71 -11.78 5.27
C LEU A 376 11.79 -11.59 4.06
N ALA A 377 12.14 -10.66 3.17
CA ALA A 377 11.38 -10.37 1.96
C ALA A 377 11.21 -11.62 1.09
N PHE A 378 12.30 -12.37 0.88
CA PHE A 378 12.29 -13.62 0.14
C PHE A 378 11.40 -14.68 0.80
N LYS A 379 11.58 -14.95 2.11
CA LYS A 379 10.78 -15.94 2.83
C LYS A 379 9.29 -15.62 2.78
N GLN A 380 8.92 -14.35 3.01
CA GLN A 380 7.52 -13.94 3.00
C GLN A 380 6.94 -13.93 1.58
N LEU A 381 7.71 -13.55 0.56
CA LEU A 381 7.27 -13.61 -0.84
C LEU A 381 6.95 -15.05 -1.26
N MET A 382 7.82 -16.01 -0.90
CA MET A 382 7.58 -17.43 -1.21
C MET A 382 6.37 -18.00 -0.47
N LYS A 383 6.08 -17.53 0.75
CA LYS A 383 4.86 -17.90 1.49
C LYS A 383 3.60 -17.22 0.91
N GLY A 384 3.72 -16.30 -0.03
CA GLY A 384 2.61 -15.47 -0.51
C GLY A 384 2.12 -14.44 0.52
N ASN A 385 2.93 -14.15 1.54
CA ASN A 385 2.60 -13.22 2.61
C ASN A 385 3.04 -11.80 2.25
N VAL A 386 2.08 -10.86 2.26
CA VAL A 386 2.36 -9.41 2.15
C VAL A 386 2.57 -8.78 3.54
N MET A 387 1.99 -9.40 4.57
CA MET A 387 2.04 -8.98 5.97
C MET A 387 2.76 -10.02 6.83
N PHE A 388 3.56 -9.55 7.78
CA PHE A 388 4.31 -10.38 8.72
C PHE A 388 4.30 -9.75 10.13
N TYR A 389 4.63 -10.57 11.14
CA TYR A 389 4.54 -10.21 12.55
C TYR A 389 5.92 -10.18 13.22
N GLU A 390 5.96 -9.83 14.51
CA GLU A 390 7.21 -9.81 15.29
C GLU A 390 7.92 -11.16 15.29
N GLU A 391 7.18 -12.27 15.25
CA GLU A 391 7.73 -13.62 15.16
C GLU A 391 8.50 -13.83 13.86
N ASP A 392 7.96 -13.40 12.72
CA ASP A 392 8.61 -13.51 11.39
C ASP A 392 9.91 -12.67 11.33
N LEU A 393 9.91 -11.50 11.98
CA LEU A 393 11.10 -10.64 12.09
C LEU A 393 12.18 -11.33 12.94
N ARG A 394 11.79 -11.89 14.08
CA ARG A 394 12.71 -12.62 14.98
C ARG A 394 13.28 -13.88 14.34
N GLU A 395 12.47 -14.62 13.57
CA GLU A 395 12.92 -15.77 12.77
C GLU A 395 13.97 -15.39 11.71
N SER A 396 13.96 -14.14 11.24
CA SER A 396 14.94 -13.59 10.30
C SER A 396 16.09 -12.86 11.00
N GLY A 397 16.23 -13.02 12.33
CA GLY A 397 17.31 -12.44 13.12
C GLY A 397 17.25 -10.91 13.23
N ILE A 398 16.07 -10.31 13.03
CA ILE A 398 15.86 -8.87 13.12
C ILE A 398 15.23 -8.54 14.48
N ASP A 399 15.98 -7.78 15.30
CA ASP A 399 15.56 -7.43 16.65
C ASP A 399 14.65 -6.19 16.67
N VAL A 400 13.36 -6.43 16.86
CA VAL A 400 12.27 -5.43 16.92
C VAL A 400 12.47 -4.38 18.03
N THR A 401 13.21 -4.71 19.10
CA THR A 401 13.39 -3.81 20.25
C THR A 401 14.41 -2.70 20.00
N ASN A 402 15.25 -2.84 18.96
CA ASN A 402 16.18 -1.81 18.56
C ASN A 402 15.55 -0.84 17.55
N ALA A 403 14.94 0.25 18.04
CA ALA A 403 14.46 1.35 17.21
C ALA A 403 15.55 1.89 16.24
N SER A 404 16.83 1.77 16.61
CA SER A 404 18.01 2.14 15.80
C SER A 404 18.33 1.20 14.63
N VAL A 405 17.85 -0.05 14.65
CA VAL A 405 18.07 -1.02 13.56
C VAL A 405 17.22 -0.67 12.33
N TYR A 406 16.08 0.00 12.54
CA TYR A 406 15.07 0.24 11.52
C TYR A 406 14.89 1.70 11.08
N SER A 407 15.39 2.67 11.85
CA SER A 407 15.10 4.12 11.76
C SER A 407 15.63 4.88 10.51
N GLY A 408 15.91 4.19 9.41
CA GLY A 408 16.24 4.84 8.13
C GLY A 408 15.75 4.01 6.95
N ILE A 409 16.42 2.89 6.68
CA ILE A 409 16.07 1.97 5.59
C ILE A 409 14.67 1.38 5.83
N CYS A 410 14.35 0.98 7.06
CA CYS A 410 13.16 0.22 7.33
C CYS A 410 11.93 1.07 7.68
N THR A 411 12.06 2.31 8.14
CA THR A 411 10.90 3.20 8.33
C THR A 411 10.33 3.73 7.02
N GLU A 412 11.15 3.77 5.98
CA GLU A 412 10.76 4.15 4.61
C GLU A 412 10.26 2.94 3.82
N ILE A 413 10.63 1.74 4.26
CA ILE A 413 10.36 0.48 3.57
C ILE A 413 9.33 -0.35 4.32
N PHE A 414 9.12 -0.17 5.63
CA PHE A 414 8.09 -0.83 6.42
C PHE A 414 6.97 0.11 6.85
N LYS A 415 5.76 -0.42 6.85
CA LYS A 415 4.59 0.16 7.52
C LYS A 415 4.35 -0.61 8.83
N GLU A 416 4.48 0.09 9.96
CA GLU A 416 4.12 -0.41 11.29
C GLU A 416 2.74 0.14 11.65
N GLU A 417 1.80 -0.75 11.97
CA GLU A 417 0.49 -0.37 12.47
C GLU A 417 0.27 -0.98 13.86
N SER A 418 -0.07 -0.12 14.83
CA SER A 418 -0.40 -0.52 16.20
C SER A 418 -1.80 -0.03 16.51
N VAL A 419 -2.78 -0.93 16.50
CA VAL A 419 -4.16 -0.53 16.83
C VAL A 419 -4.72 -1.32 18.00
N ILE A 420 -4.64 -2.65 17.99
CA ILE A 420 -5.28 -3.46 19.04
C ILE A 420 -4.22 -4.23 19.84
N TYR A 421 -4.30 -4.14 21.17
CA TYR A 421 -3.44 -4.87 22.13
C TYR A 421 -1.92 -4.60 22.03
N HIS A 422 -1.50 -3.46 21.48
CA HIS A 422 -0.07 -3.16 21.20
C HIS A 422 0.62 -4.19 20.30
N ARG A 423 -0.15 -5.03 19.59
CA ARG A 423 0.40 -5.93 18.57
C ARG A 423 0.71 -5.14 17.32
N LYS A 424 1.84 -5.46 16.71
CA LYS A 424 2.36 -4.77 15.53
C LYS A 424 2.25 -5.68 14.32
N VAL A 425 1.75 -5.12 13.22
CA VAL A 425 1.84 -5.75 11.91
C VAL A 425 2.84 -4.97 11.07
N TYR A 426 3.67 -5.71 10.34
CA TYR A 426 4.67 -5.16 9.45
C TYR A 426 4.37 -5.58 8.01
N SER A 427 4.55 -4.65 7.08
CA SER A 427 4.63 -4.93 5.65
C SER A 427 5.67 -4.05 5.00
N PHE A 428 6.14 -4.46 3.83
CA PHE A 428 6.79 -3.51 2.94
C PHE A 428 5.82 -2.40 2.54
N VAL A 429 6.30 -1.17 2.27
CA VAL A 429 5.47 -0.03 1.82
C VAL A 429 4.76 -0.33 0.50
N HIS A 430 5.35 -1.21 -0.32
CA HIS A 430 4.76 -1.74 -1.52
C HIS A 430 5.33 -3.13 -1.83
N LEU A 431 4.54 -4.00 -2.48
CA LEU A 431 4.95 -5.37 -2.82
C LEU A 431 6.23 -5.39 -3.68
N SER A 432 6.41 -4.42 -4.57
CA SER A 432 7.62 -4.31 -5.39
C SER A 432 8.91 -4.12 -4.57
N PHE A 433 8.85 -3.52 -3.37
CA PHE A 433 10.01 -3.49 -2.49
C PHE A 433 10.31 -4.88 -1.94
N GLN A 434 9.28 -5.61 -1.52
CA GLN A 434 9.44 -7.00 -1.09
C GLN A 434 10.05 -7.86 -2.22
N GLU A 435 9.57 -7.70 -3.45
CA GLU A 435 10.11 -8.41 -4.62
C GLU A 435 11.54 -8.00 -4.97
N PHE A 436 11.87 -6.70 -4.88
CA PHE A 436 13.22 -6.20 -5.08
C PHE A 436 14.19 -6.76 -4.03
N PHE A 437 13.84 -6.69 -2.75
CA PHE A 437 14.65 -7.23 -1.66
C PHE A 437 14.79 -8.75 -1.75
N ALA A 438 13.73 -9.46 -2.13
CA ALA A 438 13.80 -10.89 -2.39
C ALA A 438 14.78 -11.21 -3.53
N ALA A 439 14.75 -10.46 -4.64
CA ALA A 439 15.68 -10.63 -5.75
C ALA A 439 17.13 -10.34 -5.31
N LEU A 440 17.31 -9.30 -4.49
CA LEU A 440 18.58 -8.94 -3.89
C LEU A 440 19.16 -10.08 -3.04
N TYR A 441 18.31 -10.73 -2.23
CA TYR A 441 18.71 -11.87 -1.41
C TYR A 441 19.15 -13.06 -2.26
N VAL A 442 18.38 -13.40 -3.30
CA VAL A 442 18.70 -14.54 -4.18
C VAL A 442 20.02 -14.29 -4.92
N PHE A 443 20.28 -13.06 -5.37
CA PHE A 443 21.57 -12.68 -5.95
C PHE A 443 22.72 -12.71 -4.92
N TYR A 444 22.50 -12.21 -3.71
CA TYR A 444 23.47 -12.29 -2.61
C TYR A 444 23.87 -13.74 -2.32
N CYS A 445 22.88 -14.65 -2.27
CA CYS A 445 23.13 -16.09 -2.07
C CYS A 445 23.95 -16.71 -3.19
N TYR A 446 23.68 -16.31 -4.44
CA TYR A 446 24.44 -16.72 -5.61
C TYR A 446 25.92 -16.32 -5.51
N LEU A 447 26.21 -15.08 -5.09
CA LEU A 447 27.58 -14.59 -4.92
C LEU A 447 28.34 -15.31 -3.79
N HIS A 448 27.68 -15.58 -2.67
CA HIS A 448 28.32 -16.15 -1.48
C HIS A 448 28.28 -17.69 -1.43
N LYS A 449 27.72 -18.36 -2.45
CA LYS A 449 27.64 -19.83 -2.59
C LYS A 449 27.25 -20.55 -1.29
N ASN A 450 26.36 -19.95 -0.51
CA ASN A 450 26.10 -20.42 0.83
C ASN A 450 25.26 -21.71 0.78
N SER A 451 25.92 -22.84 1.04
CA SER A 451 25.32 -24.18 1.00
C SER A 451 24.23 -24.43 2.06
N GLU A 452 24.22 -23.67 3.17
CA GLU A 452 23.17 -23.71 4.20
C GLU A 452 21.93 -22.93 3.74
N ILE A 453 22.12 -21.77 3.08
CA ILE A 453 21.00 -20.97 2.56
C ILE A 453 20.32 -21.66 1.37
N LEU A 454 21.08 -22.40 0.55
CA LEU A 454 20.54 -23.27 -0.50
C LEU A 454 19.61 -24.39 0.05
N LYS A 455 19.71 -24.73 1.35
CA LYS A 455 18.77 -25.65 2.04
C LYS A 455 17.50 -24.95 2.54
N MET A 456 17.52 -23.63 2.74
CA MET A 456 16.35 -22.82 3.16
C MET A 456 15.43 -22.43 1.99
N PHE A 457 15.82 -22.71 0.74
CA PHE A 457 14.90 -22.62 -0.38
C PHE A 457 13.73 -23.59 -0.11
N PRO A 458 12.47 -23.12 -0.15
CA PRO A 458 11.30 -23.98 -0.03
C PRO A 458 11.42 -25.18 -0.98
N GLU A 459 10.86 -26.35 -0.62
CA GLU A 459 10.86 -27.54 -1.50
C GLU A 459 10.35 -27.24 -2.93
N GLU A 460 9.51 -26.20 -3.04
CA GLU A 460 8.97 -25.65 -4.27
C GLU A 460 10.02 -25.01 -5.20
N LEU A 461 11.18 -24.58 -4.67
CA LEU A 461 12.35 -24.12 -5.42
C LEU A 461 13.42 -25.23 -5.54
N SER A 462 13.06 -26.49 -5.29
CA SER A 462 13.95 -27.64 -5.47
C SER A 462 14.52 -27.77 -6.88
N ASP A 463 13.87 -27.23 -7.92
CA ASP A 463 14.40 -27.17 -9.29
C ASP A 463 15.57 -26.19 -9.42
N ILE A 464 15.48 -25.02 -8.77
CA ILE A 464 16.58 -24.04 -8.63
C ILE A 464 17.70 -24.71 -7.83
N ARG A 465 17.38 -25.28 -6.66
CA ARG A 465 18.32 -26.09 -5.87
C ARG A 465 18.97 -27.23 -6.67
N ARG A 466 18.23 -27.92 -7.56
CA ARG A 466 18.76 -29.00 -8.41
C ARG A 466 19.74 -28.44 -9.42
N HIS A 467 19.42 -27.37 -10.14
CA HIS A 467 20.39 -26.72 -11.04
C HIS A 467 21.63 -26.19 -10.29
N PHE A 468 21.48 -25.73 -9.05
CA PHE A 468 22.60 -25.21 -8.24
C PHE A 468 23.44 -26.33 -7.58
N LEU A 469 22.86 -27.51 -7.34
CA LEU A 469 23.53 -28.67 -6.71
C LEU A 469 23.92 -29.79 -7.70
N THR A 470 23.34 -29.83 -8.90
CA THR A 470 23.60 -30.84 -9.95
C THR A 470 24.34 -30.27 -11.16
N GLY A 471 25.15 -29.22 -10.95
CA GLY A 471 26.38 -29.10 -11.74
C GLY A 471 27.17 -30.40 -11.50
N ASN A 472 27.18 -31.27 -12.51
CA ASN A 472 27.60 -32.67 -12.50
C ASN A 472 28.49 -33.09 -11.33
N VAL A 473 28.05 -34.10 -10.56
CA VAL A 473 28.82 -34.83 -9.53
C VAL A 473 29.95 -35.68 -10.14
N ARG A 474 30.58 -35.19 -11.21
CA ARG A 474 31.77 -35.79 -11.80
C ARG A 474 32.73 -34.67 -12.20
N ASN A 475 33.54 -34.31 -11.21
CA ASN A 475 34.78 -33.54 -11.28
C ASN A 475 34.65 -32.01 -11.31
N GLN A 476 35.16 -31.39 -10.23
CA GLN A 476 35.74 -30.04 -10.14
C GLN A 476 34.91 -28.84 -10.66
N SER A 477 34.40 -28.05 -9.70
CA SER A 477 34.44 -26.57 -9.75
C SER A 477 33.94 -25.82 -11.01
N GLU A 478 32.84 -26.23 -11.63
CA GLU A 478 32.18 -25.36 -12.60
C GLU A 478 31.18 -24.45 -11.87
N ASP A 479 31.51 -23.16 -11.83
CA ASP A 479 30.63 -22.12 -11.33
C ASP A 479 29.41 -22.02 -12.26
N VAL A 480 28.19 -22.15 -11.72
CA VAL A 480 26.95 -21.90 -12.47
C VAL A 480 27.04 -20.49 -13.06
N SER A 481 26.87 -20.37 -14.39
CA SER A 481 26.96 -19.06 -15.04
C SER A 481 25.75 -18.17 -14.65
N PRO A 482 25.89 -16.83 -14.73
CA PRO A 482 24.74 -15.93 -14.52
C PRO A 482 23.53 -16.28 -15.41
N ASP A 483 23.79 -16.73 -16.64
CA ASP A 483 22.74 -17.12 -17.58
C ASP A 483 22.01 -18.40 -17.16
N GLU A 484 22.73 -19.41 -16.69
CA GLU A 484 22.13 -20.64 -16.16
C GLU A 484 21.33 -20.37 -14.88
N PHE A 485 21.85 -19.48 -14.02
CA PHE A 485 21.18 -19.00 -12.82
C PHE A 485 19.84 -18.32 -13.16
N LEU A 486 19.86 -17.35 -14.09
CA LEU A 486 18.67 -16.62 -14.51
C LEU A 486 17.66 -17.55 -15.20
N LYS A 487 18.13 -18.49 -16.03
CA LYS A 487 17.27 -19.48 -16.68
C LYS A 487 16.54 -20.36 -15.67
N GLY A 488 17.22 -20.76 -14.59
CA GLY A 488 16.60 -21.49 -13.48
C GLY A 488 15.46 -20.70 -12.82
N ALA A 489 15.70 -19.42 -12.54
CA ALA A 489 14.69 -18.53 -11.97
C ALA A 489 13.49 -18.31 -12.92
N MET A 490 13.77 -18.08 -14.22
CA MET A 490 12.74 -17.92 -15.25
C MET A 490 11.82 -19.15 -15.35
N ASN A 491 12.40 -20.34 -15.42
CA ASN A 491 11.63 -21.59 -15.51
C ASN A 491 10.67 -21.77 -14.33
N LYS A 492 11.02 -21.26 -13.14
CA LYS A 492 10.15 -21.32 -11.98
C LYS A 492 9.01 -20.31 -12.06
N ALA A 493 9.27 -19.05 -12.43
CA ALA A 493 8.18 -18.09 -12.55
C ALA A 493 7.19 -18.48 -13.64
N LEU A 494 7.65 -19.11 -14.72
CA LEU A 494 6.76 -19.69 -15.75
C LEU A 494 5.84 -20.80 -15.20
N LYS A 495 6.20 -21.45 -14.10
CA LYS A 495 5.33 -22.42 -13.39
C LYS A 495 4.37 -21.75 -12.41
N SER A 496 4.54 -20.46 -12.13
CA SER A 496 3.63 -19.68 -11.30
C SER A 496 2.32 -19.50 -12.04
N LYS A 497 1.21 -19.93 -11.43
CA LYS A 497 -0.11 -19.83 -12.07
C LYS A 497 -0.59 -18.39 -12.22
N ASN A 498 -0.21 -17.51 -11.31
CA ASN A 498 -0.76 -16.17 -11.13
C ASN A 498 0.28 -15.05 -11.33
N GLY A 499 1.43 -15.32 -11.97
CA GLY A 499 2.42 -14.29 -12.29
C GLY A 499 3.10 -13.57 -11.12
N HIS A 500 2.88 -14.01 -9.87
CA HIS A 500 3.37 -13.31 -8.66
C HIS A 500 4.90 -13.18 -8.53
N LEU A 501 5.68 -13.76 -9.46
CA LEU A 501 7.14 -13.67 -9.49
C LEU A 501 7.66 -12.83 -10.67
N ASP A 502 6.79 -12.23 -11.48
CA ASP A 502 7.17 -11.52 -12.71
C ASP A 502 8.04 -10.28 -12.40
N ILE A 503 7.64 -9.46 -11.42
CA ILE A 503 8.40 -8.28 -11.01
C ILE A 503 9.67 -8.70 -10.26
N PHE A 504 9.60 -9.70 -9.38
CA PHE A 504 10.78 -10.30 -8.75
C PHE A 504 11.84 -10.72 -9.79
N LEU A 505 11.44 -11.40 -10.87
CA LEU A 505 12.37 -11.79 -11.93
C LEU A 505 12.95 -10.61 -12.69
N ARG A 506 12.13 -9.59 -12.95
CA ARG A 506 12.61 -8.36 -13.61
C ARG A 506 13.68 -7.67 -12.76
N PHE A 507 13.50 -7.64 -11.44
CA PHE A 507 14.53 -7.15 -10.53
C PHE A 507 15.76 -8.04 -10.52
N LEU A 508 15.60 -9.37 -10.42
CA LEU A 508 16.72 -10.31 -10.41
C LEU A 508 17.59 -10.16 -11.66
N HIS A 509 16.97 -10.14 -12.84
CA HIS A 509 17.65 -9.91 -14.11
C HIS A 509 18.35 -8.54 -14.16
N GLY A 510 17.70 -7.49 -13.66
CA GLY A 510 18.31 -6.17 -13.57
C GLY A 510 19.53 -6.15 -12.65
N ILE A 511 19.45 -6.78 -11.48
CA ILE A 511 20.51 -6.83 -10.47
C ILE A 511 21.73 -7.59 -11.01
N THR A 512 21.52 -8.61 -11.84
CA THR A 512 22.61 -9.38 -12.47
C THR A 512 23.38 -8.61 -13.56
N LEU A 513 22.91 -7.45 -14.02
CA LEU A 513 23.65 -6.63 -15.01
C LEU A 513 24.89 -5.99 -14.38
N GLU A 514 26.02 -6.00 -15.11
CA GLU A 514 27.30 -5.48 -14.61
C GLU A 514 27.21 -4.02 -14.12
N SER A 515 26.48 -3.16 -14.85
CA SER A 515 26.26 -1.75 -14.47
C SER A 515 25.61 -1.61 -13.09
N ASN A 516 24.60 -2.42 -12.81
CA ASN A 516 23.86 -2.41 -11.55
C ASN A 516 24.66 -3.06 -10.41
N GLN A 517 25.45 -4.10 -10.72
CA GLN A 517 26.35 -4.70 -9.74
C GLN A 517 27.38 -3.70 -9.22
N ARG A 518 27.92 -2.83 -10.09
CA ARG A 518 28.87 -1.76 -9.68
C ARG A 518 28.25 -0.82 -8.64
N LEU A 519 26.97 -0.47 -8.80
CA LEU A 519 26.24 0.37 -7.84
C LEU A 519 26.01 -0.34 -6.49
N LEU A 520 25.86 -1.66 -6.50
CA LEU A 520 25.58 -2.48 -5.31
C LEU A 520 26.83 -2.90 -4.53
N GLN A 521 28.04 -2.69 -5.06
CA GLN A 521 29.29 -3.11 -4.40
C GLN A 521 29.39 -2.57 -2.98
N ASP A 522 29.13 -1.27 -2.79
CA ASP A 522 29.22 -0.64 -1.47
C ASP A 522 28.11 -1.09 -0.51
N VAL A 523 26.97 -1.52 -1.04
CA VAL A 523 25.76 -1.86 -0.28
C VAL A 523 25.68 -3.34 0.14
N LEU A 524 26.31 -4.26 -0.59
CA LEU A 524 26.19 -5.71 -0.32
C LEU A 524 27.51 -6.46 -0.26
N ILE A 525 28.56 -5.97 -0.93
CA ILE A 525 29.77 -6.75 -1.15
C ILE A 525 30.89 -6.13 -0.32
N HIS A 526 31.20 -6.77 0.81
CA HIS A 526 32.51 -6.57 1.40
C HIS A 526 33.51 -7.31 0.51
N THR A 527 34.04 -6.63 -0.50
CA THR A 527 35.38 -7.01 -0.94
C THR A 527 36.31 -6.43 0.12
N GLU A 528 36.66 -7.20 1.15
CA GLU A 528 38.09 -7.27 1.45
C GLU A 528 38.75 -7.49 0.10
N ASN A 529 39.60 -6.57 -0.35
CA ASN A 529 40.24 -6.55 -1.66
C ASN A 529 40.76 -7.94 -2.07
N ASN A 530 39.88 -8.80 -2.57
CA ASN A 530 40.20 -10.11 -3.08
C ASN A 530 40.03 -9.99 -4.59
N PRO A 531 41.08 -9.51 -5.29
CA PRO A 531 41.03 -9.27 -6.72
C PRO A 531 40.67 -10.52 -7.52
N ALA A 532 40.69 -11.72 -6.93
CA ALA A 532 40.22 -12.95 -7.55
C ALA A 532 38.71 -12.97 -7.81
N ILE A 533 37.86 -12.46 -6.90
CA ILE A 533 36.39 -12.47 -7.07
C ILE A 533 35.96 -11.37 -8.05
N ILE A 534 36.53 -10.17 -7.93
CA ILE A 534 36.28 -9.06 -8.87
C ILE A 534 36.78 -9.41 -10.27
N LYS A 535 37.97 -10.02 -10.43
CA LYS A 535 38.41 -10.54 -11.75
C LYS A 535 37.50 -11.65 -12.26
N LYS A 536 36.95 -12.51 -11.40
CA LYS A 536 36.03 -13.58 -11.82
C LYS A 536 34.71 -13.02 -12.35
N ILE A 537 34.12 -12.05 -11.66
CA ILE A 537 32.90 -11.36 -12.12
C ILE A 537 33.17 -10.63 -13.44
N ILE A 538 34.28 -9.89 -13.55
CA ILE A 538 34.65 -9.16 -14.78
C ILE A 538 34.98 -10.11 -15.94
N ASN A 539 35.60 -11.27 -15.69
CA ASN A 539 35.96 -12.22 -16.74
C ASN A 539 34.78 -13.08 -17.19
N ASN A 540 33.84 -13.42 -16.30
CA ASN A 540 32.65 -14.20 -16.65
C ASN A 540 31.61 -13.39 -17.44
N LEU A 541 31.76 -12.07 -17.55
CA LEU A 541 30.85 -11.16 -18.27
C LEU A 541 31.40 -10.67 -19.63
N LYS A 542 32.62 -11.10 -20.01
CA LYS A 542 33.28 -10.76 -21.28
C LYS A 542 33.22 -11.88 -22.34
N GLN A 543 32.61 -13.01 -22.02
CA GLN A 543 32.19 -14.05 -22.97
C GLN A 543 30.68 -13.94 -23.17
#